data_AF-A0A261BN11-F1
#
_entry.id   AF-A0A261BN11-F1
#
_cell.length_a   1.000
_cell.length_b   1.000
_cell.length_c   1.000
_cell.angle_alpha   90.00
_cell.angle_beta   90.00
_cell.angle_gamma   90.00
#
_symmetry.space_group_name_H-M   'P 1'
#
loop_
_entity.id
_entity.type
_entity.pdbx_description
1 polymer ?
#
loop_
_entity_poly.entity_id
_entity_poly.type
_entity_poly.pdbx_seq_one_letter_code
_entity_poly.pdbx_strand_id
1 'polypeptide(L)'
;MSQITNPPKWLGTDKENVDLMNFFAERANQSNSLLNISKLCKEFHTERRSKFSEKSLNSRIRAFRLRIHELDDLSNETKVRMLFSMSAPVDSGFLIELKKDADVEYDDVNRITKYEKKGGLKLVRDAVS
;
A
#
# COMPACT_ATOMS: atom_id res chain seq x y z
N MET A 1 3.38 13.87 -5.66
CA MET A 1 3.12 12.47 -5.29
C MET A 1 2.01 11.97 -6.18
N SER A 2 2.10 10.78 -6.77
CA SER A 2 1.03 10.25 -7.64
C SER A 2 -0.25 10.00 -6.85
N GLN A 3 -1.40 10.22 -7.50
CA GLN A 3 -2.73 10.01 -6.94
C GLN A 3 -3.58 9.22 -7.93
N ILE A 4 -4.47 8.39 -7.41
CA ILE A 4 -5.45 7.65 -8.19
C ILE A 4 -6.49 8.63 -8.71
N THR A 5 -6.60 8.75 -10.03
CA THR A 5 -7.56 9.57 -10.77
C THR A 5 -8.45 8.73 -11.69
N ASN A 6 -7.97 7.55 -12.09
CA ASN A 6 -8.65 6.55 -12.91
C ASN A 6 -8.83 5.27 -12.08
N PRO A 7 -9.81 5.22 -11.16
CA PRO A 7 -9.95 4.09 -10.26
C PRO A 7 -10.37 2.82 -11.03
N PRO A 8 -9.72 1.67 -10.77
CA PRO A 8 -10.15 0.41 -11.35
C PRO A 8 -11.52 -0.01 -10.80
N LYS A 9 -12.29 -0.78 -11.58
CA LYS A 9 -13.67 -1.18 -11.21
C LYS A 9 -13.78 -1.83 -9.83
N TRP A 10 -12.77 -2.59 -9.41
CA TRP A 10 -12.77 -3.28 -8.12
C TRP A 10 -12.65 -2.35 -6.92
N LEU A 11 -12.16 -1.12 -7.11
CA LEU A 11 -12.11 -0.11 -6.06
C LEU A 11 -13.52 0.45 -5.77
N GLY A 12 -14.48 0.15 -6.63
CA GLY A 12 -15.87 0.60 -6.52
C GLY A 12 -16.06 2.03 -7.03
N THR A 13 -17.31 2.48 -7.04
CA THR A 13 -17.70 3.81 -7.52
C THR A 13 -17.73 4.88 -6.43
N ASP A 14 -17.54 4.49 -5.16
CA ASP A 14 -17.54 5.43 -4.06
C ASP A 14 -16.23 6.22 -4.03
N LYS A 15 -16.31 7.54 -4.21
CA LYS A 15 -15.15 8.43 -4.19
C LYS A 15 -14.31 8.25 -2.92
N GLU A 16 -14.95 7.94 -1.80
CA GLU A 16 -14.24 7.77 -0.54
C GLU A 16 -13.30 6.54 -0.51
N ASN A 17 -13.54 5.53 -1.36
CA ASN A 17 -12.58 4.42 -1.53
C ASN A 17 -11.27 4.91 -2.20
N VAL A 18 -11.40 5.82 -3.16
CA VAL A 18 -10.25 6.47 -3.82
C VAL A 18 -9.51 7.36 -2.83
N ASP A 19 -10.24 8.19 -2.08
CA ASP A 19 -9.67 9.07 -1.06
C ASP A 19 -8.94 8.26 0.03
N LEU A 20 -9.50 7.10 0.44
CA LEU A 20 -8.86 6.19 1.38
C LEU A 20 -7.55 5.63 0.83
N MET A 21 -7.53 5.14 -0.41
CA MET A 21 -6.31 4.59 -1.02
C MET A 21 -5.24 5.68 -1.23
N ASN A 22 -5.64 6.89 -1.65
CA ASN A 22 -4.74 8.03 -1.77
C ASN A 22 -4.17 8.46 -0.42
N PHE A 23 -4.97 8.44 0.64
CA PHE A 23 -4.49 8.71 2.01
C PHE A 23 -3.44 7.69 2.45
N PHE A 24 -3.68 6.39 2.22
CA PHE A 24 -2.68 5.36 2.55
C PHE A 24 -1.42 5.47 1.69
N ALA A 25 -1.53 5.84 0.41
CA ALA A 25 -0.38 6.11 -0.45
C ALA A 25 0.46 7.28 0.07
N GLU A 26 -0.19 8.35 0.52
CA GLU A 26 0.48 9.50 1.13
C GLU A 26 1.26 9.11 2.38
N ARG A 27 0.61 8.41 3.32
CA ARG A 27 1.25 7.95 4.57
C ARG A 27 2.37 6.95 4.32
N ALA A 28 2.23 6.07 3.31
CA ALA A 28 3.28 5.15 2.90
C ALA A 28 4.49 5.85 2.27
N ASN A 29 4.30 6.96 1.56
CA ASN A 29 5.40 7.75 1.00
C ASN A 29 6.15 8.57 2.06
N GLN A 30 5.52 8.84 3.21
CA GLN A 30 6.12 9.53 4.35
C GLN A 30 6.80 8.58 5.34
N SER A 31 6.73 7.26 5.12
CA SER A 31 7.25 6.24 6.02
C SER A 31 8.13 5.24 5.29
N ASN A 32 9.15 4.74 5.97
CA ASN A 32 9.93 3.57 5.54
C ASN A 32 9.66 2.34 6.43
N SER A 33 8.64 2.40 7.29
CA SER A 33 8.30 1.36 8.26
C SER A 33 6.85 0.86 8.08
N LEU A 34 6.50 -0.18 8.84
CA LEU A 34 5.14 -0.72 8.87
C LEU A 34 4.15 0.31 9.44
N LEU A 35 3.01 0.45 8.76
CA LEU A 35 1.91 1.31 9.19
C LEU A 35 0.90 0.52 10.03
N ASN A 36 0.42 1.16 11.09
CA ASN A 36 -0.71 0.64 11.84
C ASN A 36 -2.01 0.99 11.10
N ILE A 37 -2.54 0.01 10.35
CA ILE A 37 -3.76 0.18 9.55
C ILE A 37 -4.95 0.67 10.40
N SER A 38 -5.15 0.12 11.60
CA SER A 38 -6.27 0.52 12.46
C SER A 38 -6.16 1.98 12.91
N LYS A 39 -4.94 2.41 13.28
CA LYS A 39 -4.67 3.81 13.63
C LYS A 39 -4.93 4.74 12.44
N LEU A 40 -4.45 4.39 11.26
CA LEU A 40 -4.68 5.19 10.05
C LEU A 40 -6.15 5.24 9.62
N CYS A 41 -6.90 4.16 9.78
CA CYS A 41 -8.36 4.19 9.53
C CYS A 41 -9.07 5.15 10.49
N LYS A 42 -8.66 5.21 11.76
CA LYS A 42 -9.19 6.17 12.74
C LYS A 42 -8.81 7.61 12.43
N GLU A 43 -7.56 7.84 12.03
CA GLU A 43 -7.09 9.15 11.57
C GLU A 43 -7.87 9.61 10.34
N PHE A 44 -7.99 8.76 9.30
CA PHE A 44 -8.80 9.05 8.12
C PHE A 44 -10.26 9.35 8.48
N HIS A 45 -10.87 8.52 9.32
CA HIS A 45 -12.26 8.71 9.75
C HIS A 45 -12.47 10.08 10.41
N THR A 46 -11.54 10.49 11.27
CA THR A 46 -11.60 11.76 12.00
C THR A 46 -11.27 12.95 11.10
N GLU A 47 -10.16 12.90 10.36
CA GLU A 47 -9.65 13.99 9.52
C GLU A 47 -10.54 14.27 8.31
N ARG A 48 -11.14 13.24 7.72
CA ARG A 48 -11.98 13.34 6.52
C ARG A 48 -13.48 13.29 6.81
N ARG A 49 -13.86 13.16 8.09
CA ARG A 49 -15.26 12.98 8.55
C ARG A 49 -15.96 11.89 7.74
N SER A 50 -15.33 10.73 7.72
CA SER A 50 -15.73 9.62 6.85
C SER A 50 -17.16 9.16 7.15
N LYS A 51 -17.95 8.87 6.11
CA LYS A 51 -19.29 8.25 6.29
C LYS A 51 -19.18 6.76 6.64
N PHE A 52 -18.03 6.14 6.40
CA PHE A 52 -17.77 4.76 6.78
C PHE A 52 -17.25 4.68 8.22
N SER A 53 -17.71 3.69 8.97
CA SER A 53 -17.13 3.38 10.28
C SER A 53 -15.68 2.92 10.15
N GLU A 54 -14.88 3.08 11.22
CA GLU A 54 -13.49 2.61 11.27
C GLU A 54 -13.36 1.11 10.89
N LYS A 55 -14.31 0.28 11.34
CA LYS A 55 -14.38 -1.16 10.98
C LYS A 55 -14.61 -1.37 9.49
N SER A 56 -15.49 -0.57 8.90
CA SER A 56 -15.83 -0.59 7.47
C SER A 56 -14.62 -0.18 6.61
N LEU A 57 -13.88 0.84 7.05
CA LEU A 57 -12.60 1.28 6.44
C LEU A 57 -11.52 0.20 6.55
N ASN A 58 -11.37 -0.43 7.73
CA ASN A 58 -10.40 -1.50 7.95
C ASN A 58 -10.67 -2.72 7.04
N SER A 59 -11.94 -3.06 6.85
CA SER A 59 -12.34 -4.17 5.98
C SER A 59 -12.03 -3.86 4.51
N ARG A 60 -12.30 -2.63 4.06
CA ARG A 60 -11.97 -2.14 2.70
C ARG A 60 -10.49 -2.19 2.44
N ILE A 61 -9.68 -1.59 3.31
CA ILE A 61 -8.24 -1.48 3.07
C ILE A 61 -7.55 -2.85 3.09
N ARG A 62 -8.04 -3.80 3.91
CA ARG A 62 -7.57 -5.20 3.88
C ARG A 62 -7.84 -5.89 2.55
N ALA A 63 -8.95 -5.57 1.88
CA ALA A 63 -9.27 -6.09 0.56
C ALA A 63 -8.48 -5.36 -0.55
N PHE A 64 -8.49 -4.02 -0.54
CA PHE A 64 -7.87 -3.20 -1.58
C PHE A 64 -6.35 -3.37 -1.64
N ARG A 65 -5.67 -3.58 -0.50
CA ARG A 65 -4.21 -3.74 -0.48
C ARG A 65 -3.70 -4.94 -1.28
N LEU A 66 -4.56 -5.94 -1.52
CA LEU A 66 -4.21 -7.12 -2.31
C LEU A 66 -4.06 -6.81 -3.81
N ARG A 67 -4.59 -5.67 -4.26
CA ARG A 67 -4.65 -5.27 -5.67
C ARG A 67 -3.91 -3.97 -5.97
N ILE A 68 -3.01 -3.55 -5.08
CA ILE A 68 -2.21 -2.32 -5.25
C ILE A 68 -1.42 -2.32 -6.56
N HIS A 69 -0.94 -3.49 -7.00
CA HIS A 69 -0.18 -3.63 -8.24
C HIS A 69 -0.97 -3.14 -9.48
N GLU A 70 -2.30 -3.19 -9.43
CA GLU A 70 -3.22 -2.78 -10.50
C GLU A 70 -3.56 -1.27 -10.50
N LEU A 71 -2.97 -0.48 -9.61
CA LEU A 71 -3.22 0.97 -9.55
C LEU A 71 -2.31 1.72 -10.51
N ASP A 72 -2.67 1.76 -11.79
CA ASP A 72 -1.83 2.27 -12.89
C ASP A 72 -1.37 3.73 -12.73
N ASP A 73 -2.17 4.57 -12.05
CA ASP A 73 -1.79 5.96 -11.78
C ASP A 73 -0.65 6.09 -10.73
N LEU A 74 -0.39 5.03 -9.94
CA LEU A 74 0.66 5.02 -8.93
C LEU A 74 1.97 4.49 -9.52
N SER A 75 3.09 5.12 -9.15
CA SER A 75 4.41 4.63 -9.55
C SER A 75 4.72 3.30 -8.85
N ASN A 76 5.58 2.48 -9.46
CA ASN A 76 6.04 1.24 -8.83
C ASN A 76 6.66 1.51 -7.44
N GLU A 77 7.34 2.64 -7.25
CA GLU A 77 7.86 3.02 -5.92
C GLU A 77 6.74 3.24 -4.89
N THR A 78 5.69 4.00 -5.23
CA THR A 78 4.54 4.19 -4.35
C THR A 78 3.84 2.86 -4.05
N LYS A 79 3.63 2.02 -5.08
CA LYS A 79 3.03 0.68 -4.93
C LYS A 79 3.84 -0.19 -3.97
N VAL A 80 5.17 -0.23 -4.11
CA VAL A 80 6.07 -0.98 -3.23
C VAL A 80 6.00 -0.46 -1.80
N ARG A 81 6.03 0.87 -1.59
CA ARG A 81 5.90 1.47 -0.26
C ARG A 81 4.57 1.10 0.40
N MET A 82 3.47 1.12 -0.34
CA MET A 82 2.17 0.69 0.18
C MET A 82 2.15 -0.80 0.52
N LEU A 83 2.62 -1.67 -0.38
CA LEU A 83 2.67 -3.13 -0.15
C LEU A 83 3.52 -3.47 1.09
N PHE A 84 4.70 -2.87 1.19
CA PHE A 84 5.61 -3.04 2.32
C PHE A 84 4.99 -2.54 3.62
N SER A 85 4.60 -1.26 3.66
CA SER A 85 4.13 -0.60 4.88
C SER A 85 2.82 -1.19 5.40
N MET A 86 1.94 -1.66 4.51
CA MET A 86 0.67 -2.28 4.88
C MET A 86 0.78 -3.79 5.12
N SER A 87 1.99 -4.37 5.03
CA SER A 87 2.24 -5.81 5.14
C SER A 87 1.29 -6.63 4.25
N ALA A 88 1.14 -6.20 3.01
CA ALA A 88 0.28 -6.85 2.03
C ALA A 88 1.08 -7.91 1.23
N PRO A 89 0.46 -9.05 0.90
CA PRO A 89 1.03 -9.97 -0.07
C PRO A 89 1.23 -9.26 -1.41
N VAL A 90 2.40 -9.46 -2.02
CA VAL A 90 2.70 -9.00 -3.37
C VAL A 90 2.20 -10.03 -4.38
N ASP A 91 1.62 -9.54 -5.47
CA ASP A 91 1.28 -10.38 -6.61
C ASP A 91 2.55 -10.98 -7.24
N SER A 92 2.51 -12.24 -7.66
CA SER A 92 3.68 -12.94 -8.21
C SER A 92 4.16 -12.36 -9.54
N GLY A 93 3.25 -11.90 -10.40
CA GLY A 93 3.61 -11.26 -11.67
C GLY A 93 4.27 -9.91 -11.43
N PHE A 94 3.71 -9.12 -10.50
CA PHE A 94 4.32 -7.86 -10.10
C PHE A 94 5.67 -8.05 -9.42
N LEU A 95 5.85 -9.10 -8.61
CA LEU A 95 7.13 -9.44 -8.00
C LEU A 95 8.21 -9.76 -9.05
N ILE A 96 7.86 -10.49 -10.12
CA ILE A 96 8.77 -10.74 -11.25
C ILE A 96 9.19 -9.42 -11.90
N GLU A 97 8.28 -8.46 -12.01
CA GLU A 97 8.59 -7.13 -12.56
C GLU A 97 9.55 -6.35 -11.66
N LEU A 98 9.29 -6.29 -10.35
CA LEU A 98 10.14 -5.58 -9.38
C LEU A 98 11.57 -6.15 -9.31
N LYS A 99 11.71 -7.47 -9.46
CA LYS A 99 13.02 -8.14 -9.45
C LYS A 99 13.90 -7.82 -10.67
N LYS A 100 13.37 -7.14 -11.70
CA LYS A 100 14.16 -6.72 -12.86
C LYS A 100 15.13 -5.60 -12.52
N ASP A 101 14.78 -4.74 -11.55
CA ASP A 101 15.55 -3.53 -11.22
C ASP A 101 15.83 -3.34 -9.72
N ALA A 102 15.34 -4.24 -8.86
CA ALA A 102 15.57 -4.22 -7.41
C ALA A 102 15.87 -5.61 -6.84
N ASP A 103 16.62 -5.61 -5.73
CA ASP A 103 16.73 -6.78 -4.86
C ASP A 103 15.49 -6.84 -3.95
N VAL A 104 14.76 -7.96 -3.98
CA VAL A 104 13.46 -8.11 -3.31
C VAL A 104 13.41 -9.43 -2.55
N GLU A 105 13.26 -9.34 -1.23
CA GLU A 105 13.00 -10.48 -0.34
C GLU A 105 11.55 -10.40 0.20
N TYR A 106 10.97 -11.55 0.46
CA TYR A 106 9.60 -11.71 0.93
C TYR A 106 9.47 -12.94 1.83
N ASP A 107 8.44 -12.95 2.69
CA ASP A 107 8.15 -14.06 3.58
C ASP A 107 7.27 -15.15 2.93
N ASP A 108 7.01 -16.23 3.67
CA ASP A 108 6.27 -17.42 3.21
C ASP A 108 4.83 -17.16 2.76
N VAL A 109 4.30 -15.96 3.03
CA VAL A 109 2.99 -15.50 2.57
C VAL A 109 3.11 -14.34 1.58
N ASN A 110 4.24 -14.25 0.88
CA ASN A 110 4.56 -13.29 -0.18
C ASN A 110 4.50 -11.83 0.27
N ARG A 111 4.80 -11.48 1.51
CA ARG A 111 4.87 -10.06 1.90
C ARG A 111 6.31 -9.58 1.82
N ILE A 112 6.54 -8.43 1.18
CA ILE A 112 7.88 -7.85 1.03
C ILE A 112 8.49 -7.61 2.43
N THR A 113 9.65 -8.22 2.67
CA THR A 113 10.48 -8.04 3.88
C THR A 113 11.67 -7.14 3.62
N LYS A 114 12.15 -7.09 2.37
CA LYS A 114 13.20 -6.19 1.91
C LYS A 114 12.95 -5.78 0.46
N TYR A 115 13.21 -4.52 0.16
CA TYR A 115 13.26 -3.98 -1.20
C TYR A 115 14.43 -3.01 -1.30
N GLU A 116 15.35 -3.23 -2.24
CA GLU A 116 16.50 -2.36 -2.46
C GLU A 116 16.72 -2.13 -3.96
N LYS A 117 16.38 -0.93 -4.42
CA LYS A 117 16.68 -0.47 -5.77
C LYS A 117 17.99 0.29 -5.79
N LYS A 118 18.91 -0.07 -6.69
CA LYS A 118 20.24 0.56 -6.77
C LYS A 118 20.13 2.08 -6.95
N GLY A 119 20.65 2.84 -5.98
CA GLY A 119 20.60 4.31 -5.99
C GLY A 119 19.21 4.92 -5.74
N GLY A 120 18.26 4.13 -5.24
CA GLY A 120 16.88 4.56 -5.01
C GLY A 120 16.32 4.11 -3.67
N LEU A 121 15.04 3.73 -3.66
CA LEU A 121 14.32 3.29 -2.48
C LEU A 121 14.96 2.05 -1.81
N LYS A 122 15.14 2.14 -0.50
CA LYS A 122 15.53 1.05 0.39
C LYS A 122 14.50 0.88 1.52
N LEU A 123 13.92 -0.30 1.62
CA LEU A 123 12.98 -0.71 2.67
C LEU A 123 13.43 -2.05 3.24
N VAL A 124 13.53 -2.16 4.56
CA VAL A 124 13.90 -3.40 5.25
C VAL A 124 13.03 -3.49 6.50
N ARG A 125 12.42 -4.65 6.75
CA ARG A 125 11.75 -4.88 8.03
C ARG A 125 12.81 -5.01 9.12
N ASP A 126 12.56 -4.38 10.25
CA ASP A 126 13.37 -4.61 11.44
C ASP A 126 13.33 -6.12 11.74
N ALA A 127 14.50 -6.71 11.98
CA ALA A 127 14.57 -8.08 12.48
C ALA A 127 13.77 -8.12 13.79
N VAL A 128 12.80 -9.03 13.87
CA VAL A 128 12.07 -9.27 15.12
C VAL A 128 13.10 -9.80 16.11
N SER A 129 13.52 -8.94 17.03
CA SER A 129 14.29 -9.28 18.23
C SER A 129 13.46 -10.10 19.19
#